data_AF-A0A6B3DTG9-F1
#
_entry.id   AF-A0A6B3DTG9-F1
#
_cell.length_a   1.000
_cell.length_b   1.000
_cell.length_c   1.000
_cell.angle_alpha   90.00
_cell.angle_beta   90.00
_cell.angle_gamma   90.00
#
_symmetry.space_group_name_H-M   'P 1'
#
loop_
_entity.id
_entity.type
_entity.pdbx_description
1 polymer ?
#
loop_
_entity_poly.entity_id
_entity_poly.type
_entity_poly.pdbx_seq_one_letter_code
_entity_poly.pdbx_strand_id
1 'polypeptide(L)' 'MLTTYVSVPRGADPEPAALTEILWRAQTSRIFLARPLNLKITPATGGLKQLATLMGLTPDEDHDAYRVDSETEPCPPT' A
#
# COMPACT_ATOMS: atom_id res chain seq x y z
N MET A 1 -4.76 11.25 4.51
CA MET A 1 -3.85 10.46 3.65
C MET A 1 -3.48 9.19 4.39
N LEU A 2 -3.75 8.02 3.80
CA LEU A 2 -3.45 6.71 4.38
C LEU A 2 -2.27 6.10 3.64
N THR A 3 -1.26 5.61 4.35
CA THR A 3 -0.07 4.99 3.74
C THR A 3 0.11 3.59 4.29
N THR A 4 0.07 2.57 3.44
CA THR A 4 0.27 1.16 3.83
C THR A 4 1.30 0.46 2.94
N TYR A 5 1.75 -0.72 3.36
CA TYR A 5 2.60 -1.59 2.56
C TYR A 5 1.82 -2.85 2.23
N VAL A 6 1.87 -3.25 0.96
CA VAL A 6 1.28 -4.52 0.50
C VAL A 6 2.38 -5.38 -0.09
N SER A 7 2.29 -6.68 0.19
CA SER A 7 3.11 -7.71 -0.43
C SER A 7 2.21 -8.54 -1.33
N VAL A 8 2.56 -8.65 -2.60
CA VAL A 8 1.81 -9.44 -3.58
C VAL A 8 2.72 -10.45 -4.26
N PRO A 9 2.20 -11.59 -4.73
CA PRO A 9 2.99 -12.53 -5.51
C PRO A 9 3.65 -11.83 -6.70
N ARG A 10 4.89 -12.20 -7.00
CA ARG A 10 5.68 -11.57 -8.05
C ARG A 10 4.93 -11.58 -9.39
N GLY A 11 4.83 -10.41 -10.00
CA GLY A 11 4.12 -10.22 -11.28
C GLY A 11 2.59 -10.19 -11.20
N ALA A 12 2.00 -10.30 -10.01
CA ALA A 12 0.58 -10.05 -9.82
C ALA A 12 0.26 -8.54 -9.83
N ASP A 13 -0.99 -8.20 -10.15
CA ASP A 13 -1.48 -6.84 -10.05
C ASP A 13 -1.61 -6.42 -8.57
N PRO A 14 -0.91 -5.35 -8.11
CA PRO A 14 -0.99 -4.89 -6.73
C PRO A 14 -2.27 -4.09 -6.43
N GLU A 15 -3.02 -3.64 -7.44
CA GLU A 15 -4.16 -2.73 -7.25
C GLU A 15 -5.29 -3.32 -6.39
N PRO A 16 -5.75 -4.58 -6.58
CA PRO A 16 -6.79 -5.17 -5.74
C PRO A 16 -6.36 -5.29 -4.28
N ALA A 17 -5.12 -5.74 -4.04
CA ALA A 17 -4.57 -5.88 -2.69
C ALA A 17 -4.42 -4.51 -2.00
N ALA A 18 -3.92 -3.51 -2.74
CA ALA A 18 -3.80 -2.12 -2.29
C ALA A 18 -5.16 -1.54 -1.89
N LEU A 19 -6.20 -1.75 -2.71
CA LEU A 19 -7.54 -1.27 -2.41
C LEU A 19 -8.12 -1.93 -1.15
N THR A 20 -8.03 -3.26 -1.05
CA THR A 20 -8.52 -3.98 0.14
C THR A 20 -7.83 -3.50 1.41
N GLU A 21 -6.51 -3.34 1.38
CA GLU A 21 -5.73 -2.93 2.55
C GLU A 21 -6.05 -1.49 2.98
N ILE A 22 -6.20 -0.56 2.02
CA ILE A 22 -6.59 0.83 2.31
C ILE A 22 -8.00 0.91 2.89
N LEU A 23 -8.95 0.15 2.34
CA LEU A 23 -10.32 0.11 2.86
C LEU A 23 -10.36 -0.48 4.28
N TRP A 24 -9.64 -1.58 4.52
CA TRP A 24 -9.51 -2.18 5.84
C TRP A 24 -8.89 -1.19 6.84
N ARG A 25 -7.84 -0.48 6.43
CA ARG A 25 -7.17 0.51 7.29
C ARG A 25 -8.03 1.74 7.58
N ALA A 26 -8.80 2.20 6.60
CA ALA A 26 -9.76 3.27 6.81
C ALA A 26 -10.84 2.85 7.81
N GLN A 27 -11.36 1.63 7.68
CA GLN A 27 -12.35 1.06 8.60
C GLN A 27 -11.80 0.96 10.02
N THR A 28 -10.60 0.39 10.21
CA THR A 28 -9.98 0.25 11.55
C THR A 28 -9.63 1.60 12.17
N SER A 29 -9.25 2.58 11.34
CA SER A 29 -8.94 3.94 11.79
C SER A 29 -10.18 4.83 11.93
N ARG A 30 -11.38 4.32 11.63
CA ARG A 30 -12.65 5.07 11.61
C ARG A 30 -12.60 6.34 10.74
N ILE A 31 -11.85 6.29 9.64
CA ILE A 31 -11.74 7.40 8.69
C ILE A 31 -12.84 7.26 7.65
N PHE A 32 -13.66 8.30 7.52
CA PHE A 32 -14.61 8.39 6.41
C PHE A 32 -13.86 8.73 5.12
N LEU A 33 -13.92 7.82 4.16
CA LEU A 33 -13.35 8.02 2.83
C LEU A 33 -14.37 8.76 1.95
N ALA A 34 -14.03 9.97 1.50
CA ALA A 34 -14.73 10.62 0.40
C ALA A 34 -14.36 9.88 -0.92
N ARG A 35 -15.34 9.56 -1.75
CA ARG A 35 -15.14 8.87 -3.04
C ARG A 35 -14.90 9.90 -4.16
N PRO A 36 -14.05 9.64 -5.17
CA PRO A 36 -13.25 8.42 -5.40
C PRO A 36 -11.87 8.43 -4.69
N LEU A 37 -11.33 7.22 -4.46
CA LEU A 37 -9.98 7.04 -3.89
C LEU A 37 -8.94 7.09 -4.99
N ASN A 38 -7.94 7.95 -4.83
CA ASN A 38 -6.76 7.94 -5.69
C ASN A 38 -5.65 7.15 -5.00
N LEU A 39 -5.27 6.01 -5.59
CA LEU A 39 -4.21 5.13 -5.09
C LEU A 39 -2.90 5.43 -5.83
N LYS A 40 -1.85 5.74 -5.08
CA LYS A 40 -0.50 5.85 -5.58
C LYS A 40 0.30 4.64 -5.13
N ILE A 41 0.54 3.71 -6.06
CA ILE A 41 1.29 2.48 -5.83
C ILE A 41 2.74 2.70 -6.24
N THR A 42 3.66 2.64 -5.28
CA THR A 42 5.09 2.85 -5.49
C THR A 42 5.86 1.57 -5.18
N PRO A 43 6.68 1.03 -6.09
CA PRO A 43 7.51 -0.14 -5.82
C PRO A 43 8.45 0.09 -4.64
N ALA A 44 8.43 -0.83 -3.67
CA ALA A 44 9.26 -0.80 -2.46
C ALA A 44 10.13 -2.06 -2.31
N THR A 45 9.97 -3.06 -3.19
CA THR A 45 10.70 -4.34 -3.17
C THR A 45 12.21 -4.16 -2.98
N GLY A 46 12.84 -3.28 -3.77
CA GLY A 46 14.30 -3.08 -3.71
C GLY A 46 14.78 -2.56 -2.35
N GLY A 47 14.08 -1.57 -1.79
CA GLY A 47 14.42 -1.00 -0.48
C GLY A 47 14.17 -1.98 0.66
N LEU A 48 13.06 -2.73 0.61
CA LEU A 48 12.75 -3.74 1.62
C LEU A 48 13.71 -4.93 1.58
N LYS A 49 14.15 -5.36 0.39
CA LYS A 49 15.19 -6.40 0.26
C LYS A 49 16.51 -5.95 0.87
N GLN A 50 16.95 -4.72 0.60
CA GLN A 50 18.17 -4.18 1.21
C GLN A 50 18.06 -4.12 2.74
N LEU A 51 16.92 -3.68 3.27
CA LEU A 51 16.67 -3.65 4.71
C LEU A 51 16.67 -5.06 5.32
N ALA A 52 16.04 -6.04 4.67
CA ALA A 52 16.04 -7.43 5.11
C ALA A 52 17.48 -7.98 5.21
N THR A 53 18.31 -7.73 4.20
CA THR A 53 19.73 -8.12 4.22
C THR A 53 20.49 -7.47 5.37
N LEU A 54 20.27 -6.18 5.64
CA LEU A 54 20.90 -5.48 6.78
C LEU A 54 20.47 -6.05 8.14
N MET A 55 19.25 -6.55 8.25
CA MET A 55 18.73 -7.19 9.45
C MET A 55 19.10 -8.69 9.55
N GLY A 56 19.84 -9.23 8.58
CA GLY A 56 20.20 -10.65 8.53
C GLY A 56 19.03 -11.57 8.23
N LEU A 57 17.95 -11.05 7.65
CA LEU A 57 16.80 -11.82 7.20
C LEU A 57 16.97 -12.25 5.74
N THR A 58 16.47 -13.43 5.40
CA THR A 58 16.38 -13.88 4.00
C THR A 58 15.32 -13.05 3.28
N PRO A 59 15.68 -12.30 2.22
CA PRO A 59 14.70 -11.55 1.45
C PRO A 59 13.72 -12.50 0.75
N ASP A 60 12.45 -12.13 0.76
CA ASP A 60 11.41 -12.85 0.01
C ASP A 60 11.60 -12.60 -1.49
N GLU A 61 11.86 -13.67 -2.25
CA GLU A 61 12.08 -13.60 -3.70
C GLU A 61 10.80 -13.83 -4.51
N ASP A 62 9.77 -14.37 -3.86
CA ASP A 62 8.50 -14.77 -4.47
C ASP A 62 7.46 -13.65 -4.44
N HIS A 63 7.70 -12.60 -3.65
CA HIS A 63 6.80 -11.47 -3.51
C HIS A 63 7.43 -10.14 -3.93
N ASP A 64 6.59 -9.28 -4.52
CA ASP A 64 6.87 -7.87 -4.74
C ASP A 64 6.18 -7.04 -3.66
N ALA A 65 6.90 -6.06 -3.11
CA ALA A 65 6.40 -5.17 -2.09
C ALA A 65 6.16 -3.78 -2.65
N TYR A 66 5.03 -3.19 -2.30
CA TYR A 66 4.61 -1.87 -2.75
C TYR A 66 4.21 -1.01 -1.56
N ARG A 67 4.62 0.25 -1.60
CA ARG A 67 4.05 1.29 -0.75
C ARG A 67 2.82 1.85 -1.46
N VAL A 68 1.71 1.89 -0.76
CA VAL A 68 0.44 2.40 -1.25
C VAL A 68 0.09 3.63 -0.44
N ASP A 69 0.02 4.77 -1.11
CA ASP A 69 -0.49 6.01 -0.54
C ASP A 69 -1.90 6.27 -1.11
N SER A 70 -2.84 6.64 -0.25
CA SER A 70 -4.20 6.99 -0.61
C SER A 70 -4.48 8.45 -0.27
N GLU A 71 -4.92 9.17 -1.30
CA GLU A 71 -5.47 10.51 -1.20
C GLU A 71 -6.98 10.45 -1.49
N THR A 72 -7.76 11.14 -0.66
CA THR A 72 -9.18 11.39 -0.89
C THR A 72 -9.30 12.80 -1.45
N GLU A 73 -10.03 13.00 -2.53
CA GLU A 73 -10.32 14.36 -3.01
C GLU A 73 -11.00 15.16 -1.89
N PRO A 74 -10.56 16.42 -1.64
CA PRO A 74 -11.21 17.27 -0.67
C PRO A 74 -12.67 17.51 -1.09
N CYS A 75 -13.63 17.33 -0.16
CA CYS A 75 -15.02 17.65 -0.44
C CYS A 75 -15.14 19.10 -0.94
N PRO A 76 -15.97 19.38 -1.96
CA PRO A 76 -16.29 20.76 -2.30
C PRO A 76 -16.86 21.47 -1.06
N PRO A 77 -16.48 22.73 -0.80
CA PRO A 77 -17.03 23.47 0.32
C PRO A 77 -18.55 23.57 0.13
N THR A 78 -19.30 23.05 1.11
CA THR A 78 -20.75 23.23 1.24
C THR A 78 -21.14 24.68 1.35
#